data_AF-A0A2V9DK40-F1
#
_entry.id   AF-A0A2V9DK40-F1
#
_cell.length_a   1.000
_cell.length_b   1.000
_cell.length_c   1.000
_cell.angle_alpha   90.00
_cell.angle_beta   90.00
_cell.angle_gamma   90.00
#
_symmetry.space_group_name_H-M   'P 1'
#
loop_
_entity.id
_entity.type
_entity.pdbx_description
1 polymer ?
#
loop_
_entity_poly.entity_id
_entity_poly.type
_entity_poly.pdbx_seq_one_letter_code
_entity_poly.pdbx_strand_id
1 'polypeptide(L)' 'MVLYSDGLIPHWRWSDFPHLAEASATVAAQELLRAFARETDDATVVVVKRAGNLAGTAEGA' A
#
# COMPACT_ATOMS: atom_id res chain seq x y z
N MET A 1 -7.64 -3.05 2.51
CA MET A 1 -8.45 -2.16 1.63
C MET A 1 -7.51 -1.13 1.03
N VAL A 2 -7.71 -0.77 -0.23
CA VAL A 2 -6.94 0.27 -0.92
C VAL A 2 -7.92 1.24 -1.57
N LEU A 3 -7.66 2.53 -1.41
CA LEU A 3 -8.34 3.63 -2.08
C LEU A 3 -7.29 4.40 -2.87
N TYR A 4 -7.64 4.87 -4.05
CA TYR A 4 -6.74 5.63 -4.90
C TYR A 4 -7.49 6.68 -5.73
N SER A 5 -6.83 7.78 -6.06
CA SER A 5 -7.37 8.79 -7.00
C SER A 5 -7.23 8.35 -8.45
N ASP A 6 -7.96 9.00 -9.36
CA ASP A 6 -7.90 8.79 -10.81
C ASP A 6 -6.55 9.19 -11.46
N GLY A 7 -5.72 9.94 -10.73
CA GLY A 7 -4.31 10.16 -11.03
C GLY A 7 -3.45 8.89 -11.01
N LEU A 8 -3.97 7.74 -10.58
CA LEU A 8 -3.33 6.43 -10.77
C LEU A 8 -3.75 5.77 -12.10
N ILE A 9 -2.81 5.05 -12.71
CA ILE A 9 -3.09 4.17 -13.84
C ILE A 9 -4.05 3.05 -13.37
N PRO A 10 -5.21 2.86 -14.01
CA PRO A 10 -6.16 1.80 -13.65
C PRO A 10 -5.73 0.43 -14.22
N HIS A 11 -6.50 -0.62 -13.90
CA HIS A 11 -6.34 -2.01 -14.37
C HIS A 11 -5.23 -2.86 -13.72
N TRP A 12 -4.62 -2.41 -12.62
CA TRP A 12 -3.82 -3.29 -11.76
C TRP A 12 -4.72 -4.04 -10.76
N ARG A 13 -4.23 -5.18 -10.30
CA ARG A 13 -4.88 -5.98 -9.26
C ARG A 13 -3.94 -6.11 -8.07
N TRP A 14 -4.52 -6.21 -6.87
CA TRP A 14 -3.74 -6.46 -5.66
C TRP A 14 -2.95 -7.78 -5.75
N SER A 15 -3.46 -8.78 -6.48
CA SER A 15 -2.79 -10.05 -6.74
C SER A 15 -1.46 -9.92 -7.50
N ASP A 16 -1.25 -8.82 -8.20
CA ASP A 16 -0.03 -8.57 -8.96
C ASP A 16 1.14 -8.19 -8.01
N PHE A 17 0.83 -7.93 -6.74
CA PHE A 17 1.75 -7.50 -5.70
C PHE A 17 1.61 -8.35 -4.42
N PRO A 18 1.89 -9.66 -4.47
CA PRO A 18 1.69 -10.55 -3.33
C PRO A 18 2.56 -10.14 -2.12
N HIS A 19 3.76 -9.59 -2.35
CA HIS A 19 4.64 -9.09 -1.29
C HIS A 19 4.04 -7.90 -0.53
N LEU A 20 3.15 -7.13 -1.17
CA LEU A 20 2.45 -6.04 -0.50
C LEU A 20 1.40 -6.54 0.48
N ALA A 21 1.05 -7.82 0.51
CA ALA A 21 0.18 -8.39 1.53
C ALA A 21 0.85 -8.37 2.92
N GLU A 22 2.16 -8.60 2.99
CA GLU A 22 2.92 -8.66 4.24
C GLU A 22 3.61 -7.33 4.61
N ALA A 23 3.84 -6.45 3.63
CA ALA A 23 4.45 -5.15 3.85
C ALA A 23 3.65 -4.27 4.85
N SER A 24 4.25 -3.23 5.41
CA SER A 24 3.46 -2.24 6.16
C SER A 24 2.47 -1.50 5.23
N ALA A 25 1.41 -0.92 5.78
CA ALA A 25 0.48 -0.11 4.99
C ALA A 25 1.19 1.07 4.31
N THR A 26 2.15 1.69 4.99
CA THR A 26 2.98 2.78 4.44
C THR A 26 3.81 2.34 3.26
N VAL A 27 4.50 1.19 3.37
CA VAL A 27 5.32 0.65 2.27
C VAL A 27 4.45 0.32 1.07
N ALA A 28 3.31 -0.35 1.29
CA ALA A 28 2.38 -0.66 0.21
C ALA A 28 1.83 0.59 -0.49
N ALA A 29 1.49 1.64 0.27
CA ALA A 29 1.02 2.90 -0.31
C ALA A 29 2.11 3.57 -1.16
N GLN A 30 3.36 3.58 -0.69
CA GLN A 30 4.49 4.16 -1.41
C GLN A 30 4.81 3.41 -2.69
N GLU A 31 4.81 2.08 -2.67
CA GLU A 31 5.07 1.27 -3.86
C GLU A 31 3.98 1.46 -4.92
N LEU A 32 2.70 1.41 -4.51
CA LEU A 32 1.59 1.62 -5.44
C LEU A 32 1.61 3.02 -6.04
N LEU A 33 1.91 4.05 -5.23
CA LEU A 33 2.03 5.42 -5.71
C LEU A 33 3.17 5.54 -6.74
N ARG A 34 4.36 4.98 -6.45
CA ARG A 34 5.51 5.04 -7.37
C ARG A 34 5.29 4.25 -8.65
N ALA A 35 4.61 3.10 -8.58
CA ALA A 35 4.41 2.23 -9.71
C ALA A 35 3.32 2.75 -10.67
N PHE A 36 2.31 3.46 -10.15
CA PHE A 36 1.09 3.76 -10.90
C PHE A 36 0.71 5.24 -10.96
N ALA A 37 1.39 6.15 -10.27
CA ALA A 37 1.13 7.57 -10.44
C ALA A 37 1.39 7.98 -11.90
N ARG A 38 0.41 8.67 -12.49
CA ARG A 38 0.59 9.29 -13.80
C ARG A 38 1.52 10.48 -13.66
N GLU A 39 2.33 10.74 -14.68
CA GLU A 39 3.20 11.92 -14.70
C GLU A 39 2.41 13.23 -14.92
N THR A 40 1.19 13.13 -15.46
CA THR A 40 0.37 14.26 -15.89
C THR A 40 -0.70 14.67 -14.88
N ASP A 41 -0.76 14.03 -13.71
CA ASP A 41 -1.84 14.24 -12.74
C ASP A 41 -1.38 13.95 -11.31
N ASP A 42 -2.06 14.55 -10.34
CA ASP A 42 -1.78 14.33 -8.92
C ASP A 42 -2.36 12.98 -8.47
N ALA A 43 -1.54 12.20 -7.76
CA ALA A 43 -1.87 10.85 -7.36
C ALA A 43 -1.92 10.72 -5.83
N THR A 44 -2.98 10.07 -5.31
CA THR A 44 -3.11 9.74 -3.89
C THR A 44 -3.44 8.27 -3.72
N VAL A 45 -2.77 7.61 -2.77
CA VAL A 45 -3.04 6.22 -2.37
C VAL A 45 -3.23 6.14 -0.87
N VAL A 46 -4.32 5.50 -0.44
CA VAL A 46 -4.58 5.17 0.96
C VAL A 46 -4.69 3.66 1.10
N VAL A 47 -3.78 3.08 1.87
CA VAL A 47 -3.80 1.65 2.21
C VAL A 47 -4.25 1.49 3.66
N VAL A 48 -5.31 0.72 3.85
CA VAL A 48 -5.80 0.31 5.17
C VAL A 48 -5.55 -1.17 5.33
N LYS A 49 -4.73 -1.53 6.33
CA LYS A 49 -4.50 -2.91 6.73
C LYS A 49 -5.16 -3.17 8.08
N ARG A 50 -5.62 -4.41 8.28
CA ARG A 50 -5.90 -4.86 9.64
C ARG A 50 -4.59 -4.81 10.41
N ALA A 51 -4.63 -4.26 11.62
CA ALA A 51 -3.57 -4.51 12.56
C ALA A 51 -3.53 -6.03 12.79
N GLY A 52 -2.53 -6.70 12.22
CA GLY A 52 -2.08 -7.96 12.80
C GLY A 52 -1.68 -7.64 14.24
N ASN A 53 -2.01 -8.51 15.19
CA ASN A 53 -1.63 -8.31 16.59
C ASN A 53 -0.16 -7.88 16.66
N LEU A 54 0.10 -6.63 17.06
CA LEU A 54 1.43 -6.14 17.41
C LEU A 54 1.94 -6.75 18.72
N ALA A 55 1.32 -7.85 19.19
CA ALA A 55 1.72 -8.61 20.35
C ALA A 55 2.83 -9.58 19.94
N GLY A 56 4.06 -9.09 19.87
CA GLY A 56 5.20 -9.97 19.67
C GLY A 56 6.51 -9.29 19.31
N THR A 57 6.83 -8.12 19.86
CA THR A 57 8.22 -7.63 20.00
C THR A 57 8.23 -6.31 20.76
N ALA A 58 8.30 -6.37 22.10
CA ALA A 58 9.01 -5.39 22.96
C ALA A 58 8.78 -5.69 24.45
N GLU A 59 9.20 -6.87 24.92
CA GLU A 59 9.62 -7.05 26.32
C GLU A 59 10.79 -8.05 26.32
N GLY A 60 11.97 -7.59 26.74
CA GLY A 60 13.17 -8.42 26.82
C GLY A 60 14.47 -7.66 26.58
N ALA A 61 14.80 -6.72 27.47
CA ALA A 61 16.17 -6.40 27.90
C ALA A 61 16.12 -5.43 29.08
#